data_AF-A0A834HUW8-F1
#
_entry.id   AF-A0A834HUW8-F1
#
_cell.length_a   1.000
_cell.length_b   1.000
_cell.length_c   1.000
_cell.angle_alpha   90.00
_cell.angle_beta   90.00
_cell.angle_gamma   90.00
#
_symmetry.space_group_name_H-M   'P 1'
#
loop_
_entity.id
_entity.type
_entity.pdbx_description
1 polymer ?
#
loop_
_entity_poly.entity_id
_entity_poly.type
_entity_poly.pdbx_seq_one_letter_code
_entity_poly.pdbx_strand_id
1 'polypeptide(L)'
;MDTKEFRVLIKYCFLKGKNTVQSKTWLDAEFPDAVPGKLTIKEWYAKFGRGEISTEDREHSGRPKEVVTNENIKSTEMNLNDRKLELNEIADTVLKKEGPTTPTITKCYWTV
;
A
#
# COMPACT_ATOMS: atom_id res chain seq x y z
N MET A 1 2.88 -26.31 -2.92
CA MET A 1 3.79 -26.13 -1.77
C MET A 1 3.61 -24.70 -1.28
N ASP A 2 3.41 -24.52 0.03
CA ASP A 2 3.22 -23.20 0.62
C ASP A 2 4.55 -22.45 0.75
N THR A 3 4.47 -21.12 0.80
CA THR A 3 5.61 -20.23 0.99
C THR A 3 6.39 -20.58 2.26
N LYS A 4 5.70 -21.00 3.33
CA LYS A 4 6.33 -21.38 4.60
C LYS A 4 7.16 -22.67 4.48
N GLU A 5 6.68 -23.65 3.71
CA GLU A 5 7.37 -24.91 3.48
C GLU A 5 8.70 -24.68 2.73
N PHE A 6 8.71 -23.78 1.75
CA PHE A 6 9.94 -23.39 1.06
C PHE A 6 10.98 -22.75 1.98
N ARG A 7 10.57 -22.02 3.03
CA ARG A 7 11.52 -21.44 4.00
C ARG A 7 12.25 -22.54 4.76
N VAL A 8 11.54 -23.62 5.11
CA VAL A 8 12.13 -24.79 5.78
C VAL A 8 13.14 -25.47 4.84
N LEU A 9 12.80 -25.62 3.55
CA LEU A 9 13.71 -26.19 2.56
C LEU A 9 14.96 -25.31 2.34
N ILE A 10 14.78 -24.00 2.21
CA ILE A 10 15.90 -23.05 2.05
C ILE A 10 16.81 -23.11 3.30
N LYS A 11 16.22 -23.19 4.50
CA LYS A 11 16.96 -23.37 5.76
C LYS A 11 17.75 -24.68 5.76
N TYR A 12 17.14 -25.77 5.30
CA TYR A 12 17.83 -27.06 5.15
C TYR A 12 19.04 -26.94 4.22
N CYS A 13 18.89 -26.30 3.05
CA CYS A 13 20.00 -26.10 2.13
C CYS A 13 21.12 -25.22 2.73
N PHE A 14 20.76 -24.18 3.49
CA PHE A 14 21.70 -23.33 4.20
C PHE A 14 22.52 -24.13 5.24
N LEU A 15 21.85 -24.94 6.06
CA LEU A 15 22.51 -25.79 7.07
C LEU A 15 23.39 -26.88 6.45
N LYS A 16 23.07 -27.32 5.23
CA LYS A 16 23.91 -28.22 4.43
C LYS A 16 25.10 -27.53 3.76
N GLY A 17 25.29 -26.21 3.95
CA GLY A 17 26.40 -25.45 3.38
C GLY A 17 26.28 -25.20 1.87
N LYS A 18 25.10 -25.41 1.27
CA LYS A 18 24.88 -25.08 -0.15
C LYS A 18 24.83 -23.58 -0.32
N ASN A 19 25.39 -23.07 -1.42
CA ASN A 19 25.26 -21.66 -1.78
C ASN A 19 23.87 -21.37 -2.40
N THR A 20 23.50 -20.09 -2.53
CA THR A 20 22.18 -19.69 -3.05
C THR A 20 21.87 -20.22 -4.46
N VAL A 21 22.89 -20.39 -5.31
CA VAL A 21 22.74 -20.90 -6.68
C VAL A 21 22.44 -22.39 -6.65
N GLN A 22 23.23 -23.16 -5.92
CA GLN A 22 23.04 -24.60 -5.74
C GLN A 22 21.68 -24.91 -5.13
N SER A 23 21.25 -24.12 -4.15
CA SER A 23 19.93 -24.28 -3.52
C SER A 23 18.80 -23.96 -4.48
N LYS A 24 18.96 -22.92 -5.31
CA LYS A 24 17.96 -22.62 -6.35
C LYS A 24 17.89 -23.74 -7.38
N THR A 25 19.01 -24.22 -7.91
CA THR A 25 19.03 -25.33 -8.86
C THR A 25 18.39 -26.60 -8.27
N TRP A 26 18.66 -26.89 -7.00
CA TRP A 26 18.03 -28.03 -6.33
C TRP A 26 16.51 -27.85 -6.16
N LEU A 27 16.06 -26.67 -5.75
CA LEU A 27 14.63 -26.36 -5.65
C LEU A 27 13.93 -26.37 -7.02
N ASP A 28 14.59 -25.87 -8.06
CA ASP A 28 14.08 -25.87 -9.44
C ASP A 28 13.94 -27.30 -9.98
N ALA A 29 14.83 -28.21 -9.60
CA ALA A 29 14.78 -29.61 -10.00
C ALA A 29 13.68 -30.40 -9.27
N GLU A 30 13.46 -30.13 -7.98
CA GLU A 30 12.50 -30.86 -7.15
C GLU A 30 11.06 -30.31 -7.26
N PHE A 31 10.91 -28.99 -7.46
CA PHE A 31 9.61 -28.29 -7.39
C PHE A 31 9.38 -27.30 -8.55
N PRO A 32 9.40 -27.72 -9.82
CA PRO A 32 9.46 -26.82 -10.98
C PRO A 32 8.37 -25.74 -11.06
N ASP A 33 7.15 -26.03 -10.60
CA ASP A 33 6.00 -25.13 -10.78
C ASP A 33 5.85 -24.06 -9.68
N ALA A 34 6.48 -24.25 -8.52
CA ALA A 34 6.22 -23.44 -7.32
C ALA A 34 7.49 -22.82 -6.73
N VAL A 35 8.60 -22.82 -7.46
CA VAL A 35 9.89 -22.43 -6.89
C VAL A 35 9.90 -20.96 -6.48
N PRO A 36 10.36 -20.62 -5.26
CA PRO A 36 10.57 -19.24 -4.87
C PRO A 36 11.58 -18.54 -5.79
N GLY A 37 11.35 -17.24 -5.98
CA GLY A 37 12.22 -16.38 -6.74
C GLY A 37 13.65 -16.35 -6.18
N LYS A 38 14.62 -16.07 -7.06
CA LYS A 38 16.04 -15.96 -6.67
C LYS A 38 16.27 -14.92 -5.56
N LEU A 39 15.50 -13.82 -5.57
CA LEU A 39 15.58 -12.77 -4.56
C LEU A 39 15.15 -13.29 -3.18
N THR A 40 14.02 -13.99 -3.10
CA THR A 40 13.50 -14.60 -1.87
C THR A 40 14.52 -15.55 -1.25
N ILE A 41 15.16 -16.41 -2.05
CA ILE A 41 16.21 -17.32 -1.56
C ILE A 41 17.39 -16.53 -0.98
N LYS A 42 17.84 -15.46 -1.64
CA LYS A 42 18.92 -14.61 -1.14
C LYS A 42 18.56 -13.92 0.19
N GLU A 43 17.35 -13.40 0.31
CA GLU A 43 16.88 -12.74 1.54
C GLU A 43 16.86 -13.70 2.73
N TRP A 44 16.37 -14.93 2.54
CA TRP A 44 16.40 -15.98 3.56
C TRP A 44 17.81 -16.39 3.93
N TYR A 45 18.69 -16.56 2.94
CA TYR A 45 20.12 -16.81 3.19
C TYR A 45 20.77 -15.69 4.01
N ALA A 46 20.46 -14.43 3.72
CA ALA A 46 20.96 -13.29 4.47
C ALA A 46 20.42 -13.27 5.91
N LYS A 47 19.15 -13.63 6.13
CA LYS A 47 18.57 -13.80 7.49
C LYS A 47 19.30 -14.89 8.27
N PHE A 48 19.48 -16.07 7.68
CA PHE A 48 20.18 -17.18 8.31
C PHE A 48 21.64 -16.84 8.60
N GLY A 49 22.32 -16.12 7.69
CA GLY A 49 23.68 -15.62 7.90
C GLY A 49 23.81 -14.61 9.04
N ARG A 50 22.72 -13.91 9.42
CA ARG A 50 22.68 -13.02 10.59
C ARG A 50 22.34 -13.76 11.90
N GLY A 51 22.16 -15.08 11.87
CA GLY A 51 21.79 -15.89 13.04
C GLY A 51 20.27 -16.00 13.28
N GLU A 52 19.44 -15.39 12.43
CA GLU A 52 17.97 -15.50 12.53
C GLU A 52 17.49 -16.79 11.86
N ILE A 53 17.54 -17.90 12.60
CA ILE A 53 17.26 -19.26 12.10
C ILE A 53 15.75 -19.60 12.08
N SER A 54 14.90 -18.71 12.59
CA SER A 54 13.44 -18.90 12.57
C SER A 54 12.90 -18.82 11.14
N THR A 55 11.95 -19.70 10.82
CA THR A 55 11.21 -19.70 9.54
C THR A 55 9.87 -18.99 9.63
N GLU A 56 9.44 -18.65 10.85
CA GLU A 56 8.20 -17.93 11.10
C GLU A 56 8.29 -16.48 10.66
N ASP A 57 7.14 -15.93 10.28
CA ASP A 57 7.03 -14.50 10.07
C ASP A 57 7.18 -13.77 11.40
N ARG A 58 7.88 -12.62 11.35
CA ARG A 58 7.86 -11.70 12.49
C ARG A 58 6.43 -11.22 12.69
N GLU A 59 6.08 -10.90 13.93
CA GLU A 59 4.81 -10.24 14.21
C GLU A 59 4.67 -9.02 13.32
N HIS A 60 3.63 -9.02 12.48
CA HIS A 60 3.31 -7.87 11.66
C HIS A 60 2.62 -6.87 12.58
N SER A 61 3.20 -5.69 12.76
CA SER A 61 2.47 -4.58 13.34
C SER A 61 1.30 -4.27 12.41
N GLY A 62 0.11 -4.73 12.79
CA GLY A 62 -1.11 -4.38 12.08
C GLY A 62 -1.35 -2.87 12.12
N ARG A 63 -2.30 -2.38 11.32
CA ARG A 63 -2.73 -0.99 11.41
C ARG A 63 -3.22 -0.72 12.85
N PRO A 64 -2.63 0.24 13.58
CA PRO A 64 -3.10 0.57 14.91
C PRO A 64 -4.57 1.02 14.83
N LYS A 65 -5.44 0.38 15.62
CA LYS A 65 -6.88 0.67 15.69
C LYS A 65 -7.21 1.96 16.45
N GLU A 66 -6.21 2.62 17.03
CA GLU A 66 -6.37 3.78 17.93
C GLU A 66 -6.56 5.12 17.21
N VAL A 67 -6.59 5.17 15.88
CA VAL A 67 -6.72 6.42 15.12
C VAL A 67 -8.09 7.12 15.35
N VAL A 68 -9.10 6.37 15.83
CA VAL A 68 -10.47 6.87 16.06
C VAL A 68 -10.68 7.18 17.55
N THR A 69 -9.95 8.15 18.09
CA THR A 69 -10.29 8.77 19.38
C THR A 69 -11.33 9.88 19.16
N ASN A 70 -12.21 10.09 20.14
CA ASN A 70 -13.22 11.16 20.08
C ASN A 70 -12.61 12.56 19.88
N GLU A 71 -11.37 12.76 20.34
CA GLU A 71 -10.59 13.98 20.15
C GLU A 71 -10.17 14.19 18.68
N ASN A 72 -9.68 13.13 18.03
CA ASN A 72 -9.33 13.16 16.61
C ASN A 72 -10.57 13.42 15.75
N ILE A 73 -11.72 12.81 16.07
CA ILE A 73 -12.99 13.04 15.35
C ILE A 73 -13.39 14.51 15.45
N LYS A 74 -13.46 15.08 16.67
CA LYS A 74 -13.82 16.48 16.88
C LYS A 74 -12.87 17.44 16.17
N SER A 75 -11.56 17.20 16.23
CA SER A 75 -10.58 18.02 15.53
C SER A 75 -10.77 17.96 14.00
N THR A 76 -11.08 16.79 13.45
CA THR A 76 -11.38 16.68 12.01
C THR A 76 -12.69 17.36 11.61
N GLU A 77 -13.72 17.32 12.45
CA GLU A 77 -15.01 18.00 12.21
C GLU A 77 -14.86 19.53 12.23
N MET A 78 -14.09 20.07 13.20
CA MET A 78 -13.77 21.50 13.27
C MET A 78 -13.02 21.94 12.01
N ASN A 79 -11.96 21.24 11.62
CA ASN A 79 -11.19 21.53 10.40
C ASN A 79 -12.02 21.41 9.10
N LEU A 80 -13.05 20.56 9.08
CA LEU A 80 -13.95 20.46 7.93
C LEU A 80 -14.92 21.65 7.86
N ASN A 81 -15.40 22.14 9.01
CA ASN A 81 -16.28 23.30 9.07
C ASN A 81 -15.54 24.59 8.69
N ASP A 82 -14.31 24.77 9.17
CA ASP A 82 -13.49 25.95 8.84
C ASP A 82 -13.22 26.03 7.34
N ARG A 83 -12.84 24.90 6.72
CA ARG A 83 -12.67 24.81 5.26
C ARG A 83 -13.95 25.10 4.47
N LYS A 84 -15.11 24.67 4.98
CA LYS A 84 -16.41 24.99 4.35
C LYS A 84 -16.73 26.48 4.43
N LEU A 85 -16.41 27.13 5.55
CA LEU A 85 -16.59 28.56 5.71
C LEU A 85 -15.71 29.34 4.72
N GLU A 86 -14.42 29.02 4.64
CA GLU A 86 -13.50 29.63 3.67
C GLU A 86 -13.97 29.44 2.22
N LEU A 87 -14.43 28.24 1.86
CA LEU A 87 -14.95 27.97 0.52
C LEU A 87 -16.23 28.77 0.22
N ASN A 88 -17.12 28.91 1.20
CA ASN A 88 -18.33 29.72 1.05
C ASN A 88 -18.01 31.21 0.91
N GLU A 89 -17.04 31.73 1.67
CA GLU A 89 -16.57 33.12 1.53
C GLU A 89 -15.98 33.37 0.14
N ILE A 90 -15.16 32.45 -0.37
CA ILE A 90 -14.64 32.52 -1.73
C ILE A 90 -15.80 32.49 -2.74
N ALA A 91 -16.76 31.59 -2.60
CA ALA A 91 -17.92 31.51 -3.49
C ALA A 91 -18.75 32.81 -3.49
N ASP A 92 -19.01 33.38 -2.31
CA ASP A 92 -19.74 34.64 -2.16
C ASP A 92 -18.99 35.82 -2.79
N THR A 93 -17.67 35.86 -2.69
CA THR A 93 -16.87 36.91 -3.35
C THR A 93 -16.90 36.78 -4.87
N VAL A 94 -16.92 35.55 -5.39
CA VAL A 94 -17.04 35.29 -6.83
C VAL A 94 -18.43 35.70 -7.33
N LEU A 95 -19.49 35.28 -6.62
CA LEU A 95 -20.88 35.64 -6.94
C LEU A 95 -21.19 37.14 -6.81
N LYS A 96 -20.49 37.88 -5.94
CA LYS A 96 -20.61 39.34 -5.86
C LYS A 96 -19.80 40.07 -6.94
N LYS A 97 -18.70 39.49 -7.44
CA LYS A 97 -17.90 40.07 -8.52
C LYS A 97 -18.55 39.87 -9.89
N GLU A 98 -19.28 38.79 -10.07
CA GLU A 98 -20.17 38.61 -11.20
C GLU A 98 -21.55 39.16 -10.84
N GLY A 99 -21.80 40.45 -11.10
CA GLY A 99 -23.18 41.00 -11.02
C GLY A 99 -24.16 40.20 -11.89
N PRO A 100 -25.49 40.32 -11.71
CA PRO A 100 -26.46 39.44 -12.37
C PRO A 100 -26.35 39.57 -13.89
N THR A 101 -25.60 38.66 -14.52
CA THR A 101 -25.57 38.50 -15.95
C THR A 101 -26.86 37.78 -16.31
N THR A 102 -27.92 38.55 -16.57
CA THR A 102 -29.07 38.04 -17.30
C THR A 102 -28.54 37.48 -18.61
N PRO A 103 -28.67 36.17 -18.92
CA PRO A 103 -28.45 35.74 -20.27
C PRO A 103 -29.65 36.22 -21.07
N THR A 104 -29.46 37.32 -21.78
CA THR A 104 -30.30 37.70 -22.91
C THR A 104 -30.25 36.52 -23.87
N ILE A 105 -31.23 35.62 -23.80
CA ILE A 105 -31.45 34.57 -24.80
C ILE A 105 -31.97 35.28 -26.05
N THR A 106 -31.08 35.97 -26.75
CA THR A 106 -31.31 36.40 -28.12
C THR A 106 -31.17 35.15 -29.00
N LYS A 107 -32.26 34.39 -29.06
CA LYS A 107 -32.96 34.11 -30.33
C LYS A 107 -32.03 34.06 -31.55
N CYS A 108 -31.29 32.97 -31.75
CA CYS A 108 -30.63 32.68 -33.02
C CYS A 108 -30.52 31.17 -33.26
N TYR A 109 -31.55 30.65 -33.95
CA TYR A 109 -31.44 29.62 -34.98
C TYR A 109 -30.97 28.22 -34.57
N TRP A 110 -31.84 27.49 -33.88
CA TRP A 110 -32.08 26.10 -34.27
C TRP A 110 -32.84 26.12 -35.61
N THR A 111 -32.10 26.18 -36.71
CA THR A 111 -32.65 25.88 -38.03
C THR A 111 -32.18 24.47 -38.40
N VAL A 112 -33.19 23.61 -38.51
CA VAL A 112 -33.33 22.34 -39.25
C VAL A 112 -32.15 21.93 -40.12
#